data_AF-A0A3L8BWH8-F1
#
_entry.id   AF-A0A3L8BWH8-F1
#
_cell.length_a   1.000
_cell.length_b   1.000
_cell.length_c   1.000
_cell.angle_alpha   90.00
_cell.angle_beta   90.00
_cell.angle_gamma   90.00
#
_symmetry.space_group_name_H-M   'P 1'
#
loop_
_entity.id
_entity.type
_entity.pdbx_description
1 polymer ?
#
loop_
_entity_poly.entity_id
_entity_poly.type
_entity_poly.pdbx_seq_one_letter_code
_entity_poly.pdbx_strand_id
1 'polypeptide(L)'
;MSLRFILCICLFLLASFQAQAGKFYKIVDEEGNVTYSQFPPPPQPAQEQQGVKVDEMSVSGESASQVRSVGNKQYCGEIMLPSLNPKEPEGYLELPDLRQAWQSEMEGDTDLNNVRFRMYMGRYNLSRDPSEAGQRKRDLQCAIQWVDKQNGEVEKVRSSLQEEANQLNQQIARLKAKRDKQCGSEPYRDPNQPGTEVLWQRWRDCYYQFQDELYDLEYKVSEIPGR
;
A
#
# COMPACT_ATOMS: atom_id res chain seq x y z
N MET A 1 -0.62 39.45 10.09
CA MET A 1 0.53 38.53 10.02
C MET A 1 1.19 38.73 8.68
N SER A 2 2.44 39.19 8.67
CA SER A 2 3.13 39.67 7.48
C SER A 2 3.48 38.53 6.52
N LEU A 3 3.39 38.80 5.21
CA LEU A 3 3.71 37.89 4.09
C LEU A 3 5.08 37.19 4.24
N ARG A 4 6.00 37.80 5.00
CA ARG A 4 7.32 37.27 5.34
C ARG A 4 7.28 36.08 6.32
N PHE A 5 6.28 36.00 7.20
CA PHE A 5 6.12 34.85 8.10
C PHE A 5 5.61 33.60 7.38
N ILE A 6 4.73 33.77 6.38
CA ILE A 6 4.21 32.64 5.58
C ILE A 6 5.32 32.04 4.71
N LEU A 7 6.19 32.89 4.15
CA LEU A 7 7.31 32.44 3.30
C LEU A 7 8.38 31.68 4.10
N CYS A 8 8.64 32.05 5.36
CA CYS A 8 9.54 31.31 6.24
C CYS A 8 8.98 29.96 6.69
N ILE A 9 7.65 29.84 6.89
CA ILE A 9 7.01 28.58 7.28
C ILE A 9 6.99 27.59 6.10
N CYS A 10 6.77 28.05 4.87
CA CYS A 10 6.86 27.19 3.68
C CYS A 10 8.29 26.67 3.40
N LEU A 11 9.33 27.46 3.69
CA LEU A 11 10.72 27.02 3.52
C LEU A 11 11.15 25.98 4.57
N PHE A 12 10.56 25.99 5.77
CA PHE A 12 10.86 25.01 6.82
C PHE A 12 10.22 23.64 6.55
N LEU A 13 9.08 23.60 5.85
CA LEU A 13 8.37 22.35 5.51
C LEU A 13 9.02 21.58 4.34
N LEU A 14 9.80 22.25 3.49
CA LEU A 14 10.52 21.62 2.35
C LEU A 14 11.83 20.92 2.77
N ALA A 15 12.37 21.21 3.95
CA ALA A 15 13.63 20.64 4.42
C ALA A 15 13.48 19.29 5.17
N SER A 16 12.25 18.85 5.46
CA SER A 16 11.99 17.66 6.28
C SER A 16 11.99 16.34 5.49
N PHE A 17 12.07 16.37 4.16
CA PHE A 17 12.06 15.18 3.30
C PHE A 17 13.46 14.77 2.84
N GLN A 18 14.45 14.83 3.74
CA GLN A 18 15.66 14.04 3.51
C GLN A 18 15.32 12.58 3.79
N ALA A 19 15.01 11.83 2.74
CA ALA A 19 15.02 10.39 2.75
C ALA A 19 16.34 9.94 3.40
N GLN A 20 16.25 9.33 4.58
CA GLN A 20 17.40 8.74 5.24
C GLN A 20 17.81 7.51 4.42
N ALA A 21 18.71 7.71 3.46
CA ALA A 21 19.46 6.61 2.87
C ALA A 21 20.25 5.96 4.01
N GLY A 22 19.81 4.79 4.47
CA GLY A 22 20.46 4.04 5.54
C GLY A 22 21.92 3.78 5.19
N LYS A 23 22.83 4.32 6.00
CA LYS A 23 24.28 4.14 5.81
C LYS A 23 24.68 2.76 6.31
N PHE A 24 25.40 2.00 5.49
CA PHE A 24 25.94 0.69 5.85
C PHE A 24 27.47 0.77 5.87
N TYR A 25 28.08 0.21 6.91
CA TYR A 25 29.52 0.16 7.12
C TYR A 25 30.00 -1.27 6.87
N LYS A 26 31.02 -1.42 6.00
CA LYS A 26 31.76 -2.66 5.82
C LYS A 26 33.00 -2.60 6.72
N ILE A 27 33.11 -3.53 7.66
CA ILE A 27 34.25 -3.68 8.56
C ILE A 27 35.04 -4.89 8.06
N VAL A 28 36.34 -4.71 7.81
CA VAL A 28 37.26 -5.78 7.44
C VAL A 28 38.26 -5.93 8.58
N ASP A 29 38.28 -7.09 9.23
CA ASP A 29 39.26 -7.39 10.27
C ASP A 29 40.61 -7.84 9.67
N GLU A 30 41.64 -8.00 10.51
CA GLU A 30 42.99 -8.39 10.07
C GLU A 30 43.07 -9.79 9.47
N GLU A 31 42.04 -10.62 9.68
CA GLU A 31 41.92 -11.98 9.17
C GLU A 31 41.18 -12.04 7.81
N GLY A 32 40.70 -10.88 7.34
CA GLY A 32 40.00 -10.72 6.06
C GLY A 32 38.50 -11.01 6.13
N ASN A 33 37.92 -11.19 7.32
CA ASN A 33 36.50 -11.37 7.49
C ASN A 33 35.77 -10.04 7.32
N VAL A 34 34.64 -10.11 6.62
CA VAL A 34 33.85 -8.94 6.25
C VAL A 34 32.56 -8.94 7.06
N THR A 35 32.38 -7.91 7.88
CA THR A 35 31.20 -7.73 8.73
C THR A 35 30.47 -6.44 8.36
N TYR A 36 29.14 -6.52 8.17
CA TYR A 36 28.33 -5.36 7.77
C TYR A 36 27.52 -4.82 8.95
N SER A 37 27.58 -3.51 9.19
CA SER A 37 26.87 -2.84 10.30
C SER A 37 26.08 -1.63 9.80
N GLN A 38 24.89 -1.41 10.36
CA GLN A 38 24.08 -0.19 10.14
C GLN A 38 24.45 0.95 11.10
N PHE A 39 25.27 0.65 12.10
CA PHE A 39 25.76 1.63 13.07
C PHE A 39 27.26 1.87 12.84
N PRO A 40 27.74 3.12 12.92
CA PRO A 40 29.16 3.41 12.83
C PRO A 40 29.89 2.66 13.97
N PRO A 41 31.04 2.03 13.69
CA PRO A 41 31.80 1.34 14.73
C PRO A 41 32.23 2.35 15.82
N PRO A 42 32.27 1.92 17.09
CA PRO A 42 32.72 2.80 18.17
C PRO A 42 34.15 3.28 17.87
N PRO A 43 34.49 4.55 18.18
CA PRO A 43 35.85 5.06 17.96
C PRO A 43 36.82 4.27 18.83
N GLN A 44 37.60 3.39 18.21
CA GLN A 44 38.67 2.66 18.87
C GLN A 44 39.90 3.56 19.04
N PRO A 45 40.66 3.42 20.15
CA PRO A 45 41.88 4.17 20.39
C PRO A 45 42.93 3.90 19.30
N ALA A 46 43.70 4.93 18.97
CA ALA A 46 44.53 5.07 17.76
C ALA A 46 45.73 4.09 17.59
N GLN A 47 45.72 2.92 18.23
CA GLN A 47 46.82 1.93 18.14
C GLN A 47 46.45 0.61 17.46
N GLU A 48 45.20 0.38 17.06
CA GLU A 48 44.76 -0.82 16.30
C GLU A 48 44.35 -0.50 14.83
N GLN A 49 44.83 0.61 14.26
CA GLN A 49 44.53 1.02 12.88
C GLN A 49 45.51 0.47 11.83
N GLN A 50 45.94 -0.79 11.94
CA GLN A 50 46.71 -1.46 10.88
C GLN A 50 45.89 -2.56 10.21
N GLY A 51 44.79 -2.20 9.54
CA GLY A 51 44.12 -3.12 8.62
C GLY A 51 42.67 -2.80 8.30
N VAL A 52 41.98 -2.06 9.17
CA VAL A 52 40.53 -1.84 9.01
C VAL A 52 40.24 -0.70 8.04
N LYS A 53 39.90 -1.05 6.80
CA LYS A 53 39.44 -0.12 5.76
C LYS A 53 37.91 -0.08 5.77
N VAL A 54 37.34 1.03 6.24
CA VAL A 54 35.89 1.25 6.25
C VAL A 54 35.50 2.05 5.01
N ASP A 55 34.96 1.39 3.99
CA ASP A 55 34.44 2.05 2.79
C ASP A 55 32.92 2.32 2.95
N GLU A 56 32.50 3.57 2.75
CA GLU A 56 31.08 3.99 2.71
C GLU A 56 30.44 3.50 1.40
N MET A 57 29.57 2.48 1.47
CA MET A 57 28.84 2.01 0.29
C MET A 57 27.56 2.82 0.09
N SER A 58 27.62 3.77 -0.84
CA SER A 58 26.43 4.31 -1.51
C SER A 58 25.84 3.20 -2.39
N VAL A 59 24.64 2.69 -2.06
CA VAL A 59 23.94 1.68 -2.87
C VAL A 59 23.26 2.36 -4.07
N SER A 60 24.06 2.96 -4.93
CA SER A 60 23.66 3.44 -6.25
C SER A 60 24.71 2.97 -7.26
N GLY A 61 24.49 1.77 -7.81
CA GLY A 61 25.36 1.11 -8.79
C GLY A 61 25.56 -0.38 -8.50
N GLU A 62 25.49 -1.21 -9.55
CA GLU A 62 25.78 -2.66 -9.74
C GLU A 62 25.32 -3.70 -8.70
N SER A 63 25.13 -3.35 -7.43
CA SER A 63 24.75 -4.24 -6.33
C SER A 63 23.25 -4.25 -6.04
N ALA A 64 22.49 -3.24 -6.50
CA ALA A 64 21.05 -3.16 -6.30
C ALA A 64 20.32 -4.19 -7.16
N SER A 65 19.39 -4.94 -6.56
CA SER A 65 18.53 -5.86 -7.29
C SER A 65 17.70 -5.07 -8.30
N GLN A 66 17.62 -5.59 -9.52
CA GLN A 66 16.84 -4.97 -10.59
C GLN A 66 15.63 -5.83 -10.93
N VAL A 67 14.59 -5.19 -11.45
CA VAL A 67 13.39 -5.88 -11.93
C VAL A 67 13.77 -6.73 -13.13
N ARG A 68 13.66 -8.04 -12.98
CA ARG A 68 13.85 -9.02 -14.07
C ARG A 68 12.51 -9.59 -14.49
N SER A 69 12.31 -9.78 -15.79
CA SER A 69 11.12 -10.42 -16.33
C SER A 69 11.45 -11.84 -16.77
N VAL A 70 10.69 -12.81 -16.29
CA VAL A 70 10.80 -14.23 -16.69
C VAL A 70 9.41 -14.68 -17.12
N GLY A 71 9.21 -14.79 -18.44
CA GLY A 71 7.88 -14.98 -19.02
C GLY A 71 6.95 -13.81 -18.69
N ASN A 72 5.76 -14.11 -18.15
CA ASN A 72 4.77 -13.10 -17.74
C ASN A 72 4.93 -12.65 -16.27
N LYS A 73 6.01 -13.04 -15.60
CA LYS A 73 6.25 -12.71 -14.18
C LYS A 73 7.44 -11.79 -14.04
N GLN A 74 7.32 -10.83 -13.14
CA GLN A 74 8.41 -9.91 -12.78
C GLN A 74 8.97 -10.29 -11.42
N TYR A 75 10.26 -10.07 -11.22
CA TYR A 75 10.96 -10.40 -9.98
C TYR A 75 11.95 -9.31 -9.60
N CYS A 76 12.12 -9.08 -8.31
CA CYS A 76 13.23 -8.36 -7.72
C CYS A 76 14.10 -9.36 -6.96
N GLY A 77 15.15 -9.86 -7.60
CA GLY A 77 15.94 -10.99 -7.10
C GLY A 77 15.07 -12.23 -6.90
N GLU A 78 14.83 -12.60 -5.64
CA GLU A 78 13.96 -13.73 -5.25
C GLU A 78 12.49 -13.34 -5.03
N ILE A 79 12.19 -12.05 -4.87
CA ILE A 79 10.81 -11.56 -4.66
C ILE A 79 10.07 -11.60 -5.99
N MET A 80 8.98 -12.37 -6.07
CA MET A 80 8.05 -12.32 -7.19
C MET A 80 7.12 -11.11 -7.03
N LEU A 81 7.07 -10.27 -8.05
CA LEU A 81 6.21 -9.09 -8.08
C LEU A 81 4.79 -9.48 -8.56
N PRO A 82 3.75 -8.81 -8.07
CA PRO A 82 2.38 -9.00 -8.53
C PRO A 82 2.25 -8.78 -10.04
N SER A 83 1.42 -9.60 -10.69
CA SER A 83 1.04 -9.38 -12.08
C SER A 83 -0.11 -8.40 -12.13
N LEU A 84 0.13 -7.22 -12.70
CA LEU A 84 -0.89 -6.18 -12.81
C LEU A 84 -1.63 -6.30 -14.14
N ASN A 85 -2.95 -6.38 -14.07
CA ASN A 85 -3.83 -6.43 -15.23
C ASN A 85 -4.76 -5.21 -15.19
N PRO A 86 -4.75 -4.33 -16.20
CA PRO A 86 -5.62 -3.15 -16.22
C PRO A 86 -7.12 -3.47 -16.14
N LYS A 87 -7.53 -4.71 -16.46
CA LYS A 87 -8.92 -5.16 -16.35
C LYS A 87 -9.30 -5.65 -14.95
N GLU A 88 -8.33 -5.90 -14.09
CA GLU A 88 -8.52 -6.45 -12.74
C GLU A 88 -7.95 -5.44 -11.73
N PRO A 89 -8.79 -4.53 -11.21
CA PRO A 89 -8.34 -3.43 -10.37
C PRO A 89 -7.80 -3.90 -9.01
N GLU A 90 -8.21 -5.08 -8.55
CA GLU A 90 -7.83 -5.68 -7.26
C GLU A 90 -6.31 -5.71 -7.07
N GLY A 91 -5.57 -6.14 -8.10
CA GLY A 91 -4.10 -6.21 -8.03
C GLY A 91 -3.43 -4.85 -7.82
N TYR A 92 -4.03 -3.76 -8.28
CA TYR A 92 -3.54 -2.40 -8.03
C TYR A 92 -3.89 -1.91 -6.62
N LEU A 93 -5.04 -2.32 -6.09
CA LEU A 93 -5.52 -1.94 -4.76
C LEU A 93 -4.72 -2.60 -3.64
N GLU A 94 -4.12 -3.77 -3.88
CA GLU A 94 -3.26 -4.50 -2.93
C GLU A 94 -1.81 -3.96 -2.86
N LEU A 95 -1.37 -3.17 -3.85
CA LEU A 95 0.00 -2.66 -3.91
C LEU A 95 0.43 -1.83 -2.69
N PRO A 96 -0.40 -0.94 -2.11
CA PRO A 96 -0.06 -0.20 -0.89
C PRO A 96 0.21 -1.11 0.30
N ASP A 97 -0.59 -2.16 0.47
CA ASP A 97 -0.45 -3.11 1.59
C ASP A 97 0.83 -3.94 1.42
N LEU A 98 1.12 -4.40 0.20
CA LEU A 98 2.37 -5.08 -0.13
C LEU A 98 3.59 -4.19 0.09
N ARG A 99 3.51 -2.93 -0.33
CA ARG A 99 4.56 -1.94 -0.10
C ARG A 99 4.81 -1.75 1.39
N GLN A 100 3.76 -1.60 2.19
CA GLN A 100 3.86 -1.47 3.64
C GLN A 100 4.46 -2.73 4.27
N ALA A 101 4.02 -3.92 3.85
CA ALA A 101 4.56 -5.19 4.34
C ALA A 101 6.07 -5.32 4.04
N TRP A 102 6.51 -5.02 2.81
CA TRP A 102 7.92 -5.04 2.45
C TRP A 102 8.74 -3.97 3.18
N GLN A 103 8.14 -2.79 3.42
CA GLN A 103 8.77 -1.75 4.22
C GLN A 103 8.95 -2.20 5.67
N SER A 104 7.93 -2.78 6.29
CA SER A 104 8.02 -3.34 7.64
C SER A 104 8.98 -4.53 7.72
N GLU A 105 9.10 -5.36 6.68
CA GLU A 105 10.10 -6.44 6.63
C GLU A 105 11.53 -5.87 6.58
N MET A 106 11.73 -4.81 5.78
CA MET A 106 13.01 -4.11 5.66
C MET A 106 13.42 -3.46 7.00
N GLU A 107 12.46 -2.87 7.71
CA GLU A 107 12.65 -2.21 9.00
C GLU A 107 12.76 -3.21 10.18
N GLY A 108 11.98 -4.30 10.18
CA GLY A 108 11.92 -5.29 11.26
C GLY A 108 13.20 -6.10 11.47
N ASP A 109 14.11 -6.07 10.50
CA ASP A 109 15.46 -6.63 10.63
C ASP A 109 16.43 -5.67 11.37
N THR A 110 15.95 -4.52 11.86
CA THR A 110 16.70 -3.58 12.71
C THR A 110 16.28 -3.61 14.18
N ASP A 111 15.22 -4.35 14.52
CA ASP A 111 14.65 -4.32 15.86
C ASP A 111 15.45 -5.22 16.83
N LEU A 112 16.23 -4.58 17.72
CA LEU A 112 17.09 -5.24 18.74
C LEU A 112 16.33 -6.26 19.60
N ASN A 113 15.02 -6.06 19.79
CA ASN A 113 14.16 -7.02 20.51
C ASN A 113 13.99 -8.34 19.77
N ASN A 114 13.99 -8.33 18.44
CA ASN A 114 13.93 -9.54 17.62
C ASN A 114 15.26 -10.29 17.68
N VAL A 115 16.39 -9.57 17.72
CA VAL A 115 17.73 -10.17 17.91
C VAL A 115 17.85 -10.83 19.28
N ARG A 116 17.42 -10.15 20.36
CA ARG A 116 17.45 -10.69 21.73
C ARG A 116 16.50 -11.88 21.92
N PHE A 117 15.31 -11.82 21.32
CA PHE A 117 14.35 -12.92 21.32
C PHE A 117 14.87 -14.13 20.52
N ARG A 118 15.51 -13.92 19.37
CA ARG A 118 16.20 -14.98 18.59
C ARG A 118 17.36 -15.61 19.36
N MET A 119 18.13 -14.81 20.11
CA MET A 119 19.20 -15.31 20.99
C MET A 119 18.66 -16.21 22.12
N TYR A 120 17.49 -15.88 22.67
CA TYR A 120 16.87 -16.63 23.78
C TYR A 120 16.23 -17.95 23.32
N MET A 121 15.75 -18.04 22.07
CA MET A 121 15.12 -19.23 21.47
C MET A 121 16.13 -20.14 20.74
N GLY A 122 17.30 -20.39 21.35
CA GLY A 122 18.47 -21.06 20.78
C GLY A 122 18.31 -22.52 20.31
N ARG A 123 17.38 -22.80 19.39
CA ARG A 123 17.18 -24.11 18.72
C ARG A 123 16.62 -24.03 17.29
N TYR A 124 16.63 -22.87 16.64
CA TYR A 124 16.40 -22.80 15.20
C TYR A 124 17.67 -22.30 14.54
N ASN A 125 18.21 -23.10 13.62
CA ASN A 125 19.35 -22.76 12.77
C ASN A 125 19.07 -21.45 12.01
N LEU A 126 19.38 -20.32 12.64
CA LEU A 126 19.40 -18.99 12.04
C LEU A 126 20.83 -18.64 11.65
N SER A 127 21.45 -19.51 10.85
CA SER A 127 22.61 -19.11 10.06
C SER A 127 22.07 -18.62 8.73
N ARG A 128 21.49 -17.42 8.73
CA ARG A 128 21.29 -16.68 7.49
C ARG A 128 22.65 -16.04 7.23
N ASP A 129 23.29 -16.44 6.15
CA ASP A 129 24.57 -15.87 5.77
C ASP A 129 24.41 -14.33 5.72
N PRO A 130 25.28 -13.54 6.38
CA PRO A 130 25.24 -12.08 6.30
C PRO A 130 25.15 -11.56 4.84
N SER A 131 25.66 -12.32 3.87
CA SER A 131 25.53 -12.05 2.45
C SER A 131 24.07 -12.13 1.95
N GLU A 132 23.30 -13.14 2.39
CA GLU A 132 21.87 -13.35 2.07
C GLU A 132 20.97 -12.29 2.73
N ALA A 133 21.26 -11.90 3.97
CA ALA A 133 20.51 -10.85 4.66
C ALA A 133 20.67 -9.49 3.95
N GLY A 134 21.88 -9.19 3.46
CA GLY A 134 22.13 -8.03 2.61
C GLY A 134 21.42 -8.10 1.27
N GLN A 135 21.37 -9.28 0.64
CA GLN A 135 20.66 -9.48 -0.63
C GLN A 135 19.15 -9.31 -0.49
N ARG A 136 18.55 -9.87 0.56
CA ARG A 136 17.11 -9.72 0.83
C ARG A 136 16.69 -8.25 0.97
N LYS A 137 17.50 -7.43 1.64
CA LYS A 137 17.24 -5.98 1.76
C LYS A 137 17.26 -5.27 0.41
N ARG A 138 18.18 -5.65 -0.49
CA ARG A 138 18.25 -5.08 -1.86
C ARG A 138 17.07 -5.53 -2.71
N ASP A 139 16.62 -6.77 -2.58
CA ASP A 139 15.41 -7.28 -3.23
C ASP A 139 14.17 -6.52 -2.76
N LEU A 140 14.02 -6.31 -1.45
CA LEU A 140 12.91 -5.53 -0.86
C LEU A 140 12.90 -4.08 -1.34
N GLN A 141 14.06 -3.42 -1.38
CA GLN A 141 14.19 -2.07 -1.91
C GLN A 141 13.77 -1.99 -3.38
N CYS A 142 14.18 -2.97 -4.21
CA CYS A 142 13.74 -3.07 -5.59
C CYS A 142 12.22 -3.20 -5.68
N ALA A 143 11.61 -4.06 -4.85
CA ALA A 143 10.17 -4.31 -4.87
C ALA A 143 9.37 -3.06 -4.46
N ILE A 144 9.81 -2.34 -3.42
CA ILE A 144 9.22 -1.07 -2.99
C ILE A 144 9.33 -0.02 -4.11
N GLN A 145 10.51 0.15 -4.70
CA GLN A 145 10.71 1.08 -5.80
C GLN A 145 9.86 0.73 -7.03
N TRP A 146 9.64 -0.56 -7.27
CA TRP A 146 8.75 -1.01 -8.33
C TRP A 146 7.30 -0.59 -8.04
N VAL A 147 6.79 -0.76 -6.81
CA VAL A 147 5.45 -0.28 -6.43
C VAL A 147 5.35 1.23 -6.53
N ASP A 148 6.37 1.95 -6.06
CA ASP A 148 6.37 3.42 -6.10
C ASP A 148 6.23 3.96 -7.53
N LYS A 149 6.77 3.24 -8.53
CA LYS A 149 6.57 3.56 -9.95
C LYS A 149 5.14 3.31 -10.45
N GLN A 150 4.39 2.40 -9.82
CA GLN A 150 3.00 2.11 -10.16
C GLN A 150 1.99 3.06 -9.50
N ASN A 151 2.40 3.91 -8.55
CA ASN A 151 1.50 4.83 -7.83
C ASN A 151 0.62 5.67 -8.78
N GLY A 152 1.17 6.14 -9.90
CA GLY A 152 0.40 6.89 -10.89
C GLY A 152 -0.75 6.08 -11.51
N GLU A 153 -0.55 4.78 -11.74
CA GLU A 153 -1.58 3.87 -12.26
C GLU A 153 -2.58 3.48 -11.17
N VAL A 154 -2.11 3.27 -9.93
CA VAL A 154 -2.99 3.02 -8.77
C VAL A 154 -3.98 4.16 -8.58
N GLU A 155 -3.51 5.41 -8.64
CA GLU A 155 -4.38 6.58 -8.51
C GLU A 155 -5.37 6.72 -9.67
N LYS A 156 -4.95 6.39 -10.91
CA LYS A 156 -5.88 6.33 -12.05
C LYS A 156 -6.98 5.29 -11.82
N VAL A 157 -6.62 4.07 -11.43
CA VAL A 157 -7.59 3.00 -11.14
C VAL A 157 -8.56 3.44 -10.05
N ARG A 158 -8.06 3.97 -8.92
CA ARG A 158 -8.90 4.49 -7.83
C ARG A 158 -9.86 5.58 -8.31
N SER A 159 -9.36 6.53 -9.11
CA SER A 159 -10.19 7.60 -9.65
C SER A 159 -11.29 7.09 -10.59
N SER A 160 -10.99 6.09 -11.42
CA SER A 160 -11.95 5.46 -12.33
C SER A 160 -13.04 4.71 -11.57
N LEU A 161 -12.67 3.94 -10.54
CA LEU A 161 -13.62 3.24 -9.67
C LEU A 161 -14.51 4.22 -8.92
N GLN A 162 -13.94 5.32 -8.42
CA GLN A 162 -14.71 6.37 -7.76
C GLN A 162 -15.69 7.06 -8.72
N GLU A 163 -15.28 7.31 -9.96
CA GLU A 163 -16.14 7.89 -10.98
C GLU A 163 -17.31 6.95 -11.32
N GLU A 164 -17.04 5.66 -11.53
CA GLU A 164 -18.07 4.65 -11.77
C GLU A 164 -19.06 4.56 -10.60
N ALA A 165 -18.54 4.51 -9.37
CA ALA A 165 -19.33 4.49 -8.15
C ALA A 165 -20.23 5.74 -8.03
N ASN A 166 -19.71 6.90 -8.41
CA ASN A 166 -20.46 8.16 -8.42
C ASN A 166 -21.55 8.15 -9.51
N GLN A 167 -21.25 7.65 -10.71
CA GLN A 167 -22.21 7.54 -11.80
C GLN A 167 -23.37 6.61 -11.43
N LEU A 168 -23.09 5.45 -10.83
CA LEU A 168 -24.12 4.53 -10.36
C LEU A 168 -24.95 5.14 -9.23
N ASN A 169 -24.34 5.80 -8.24
CA ASN A 169 -25.07 6.51 -7.19
C ASN A 169 -26.01 7.60 -7.76
N GLN A 170 -25.58 8.32 -8.80
CA GLN A 170 -26.43 9.30 -9.49
C GLN A 170 -27.60 8.63 -10.21
N GLN A 171 -27.40 7.47 -10.83
CA GLN A 171 -28.48 6.69 -11.44
C GLN A 171 -29.48 6.22 -10.39
N ILE A 172 -29.00 5.67 -9.26
CA ILE A 172 -29.83 5.28 -8.11
C ILE A 172 -30.66 6.48 -7.63
N ALA A 173 -30.04 7.65 -7.44
CA ALA A 173 -30.74 8.85 -6.99
C ALA A 173 -31.82 9.31 -7.98
N ARG A 174 -31.52 9.29 -9.29
CA ARG A 174 -32.49 9.63 -10.34
C ARG A 174 -33.66 8.63 -10.37
N LEU A 175 -33.39 7.35 -10.20
CA LEU A 175 -34.40 6.29 -10.20
C LEU A 175 -35.30 6.38 -8.96
N LYS A 176 -34.72 6.63 -7.78
CA LYS A 176 -35.47 6.94 -6.54
C LYS A 176 -36.37 8.16 -6.72
N ALA A 177 -35.86 9.25 -7.28
CA ALA A 177 -36.65 10.46 -7.55
C ALA A 177 -37.78 10.21 -8.57
N LYS A 178 -37.52 9.41 -9.61
CA LYS A 178 -38.53 9.02 -10.61
C LYS A 178 -39.65 8.18 -9.98
N ARG A 179 -39.28 7.18 -9.18
CA ARG A 179 -40.21 6.36 -8.39
C ARG A 179 -41.08 7.23 -7.50
N ASP A 180 -40.49 8.15 -6.73
CA ASP A 180 -41.23 9.00 -5.80
C ASP A 180 -42.19 9.95 -6.56
N LYS A 181 -41.81 10.44 -7.74
CA LYS A 181 -42.67 11.27 -8.60
C LYS A 181 -43.84 10.49 -9.22
N GLN A 182 -43.63 9.21 -9.56
CA GLN A 182 -44.65 8.39 -10.24
C GLN A 182 -45.58 7.66 -9.27
N CYS A 183 -45.03 7.09 -8.20
CA CYS A 183 -45.79 6.32 -7.23
C CYS A 183 -46.31 7.17 -6.07
N GLY A 184 -45.69 8.32 -5.80
CA GLY A 184 -46.01 9.15 -4.65
C GLY A 184 -45.50 8.56 -3.33
N SER A 185 -45.86 9.21 -2.22
CA SER A 185 -45.49 8.77 -0.88
C SER A 185 -46.21 7.49 -0.47
N GLU A 186 -45.55 6.67 0.35
CA GLU A 186 -46.12 5.44 0.90
C GLU A 186 -47.45 5.70 1.62
N PRO A 187 -48.56 5.07 1.19
CA PRO A 187 -49.86 5.27 1.81
C PRO A 187 -49.95 4.53 3.15
N TYR A 188 -50.56 5.18 4.15
CA TYR A 188 -50.82 4.56 5.45
C TYR A 188 -51.88 3.44 5.32
N ARG A 189 -51.55 2.24 5.82
CA ARG A 189 -52.42 1.07 5.78
C ARG A 189 -53.17 0.91 7.09
N ASP A 190 -54.37 1.47 7.18
CA ASP A 190 -55.30 1.22 8.29
C ASP A 190 -56.15 -0.04 7.98
N PRO A 191 -56.03 -1.13 8.78
CA PRO A 191 -56.83 -2.35 8.59
C PRO A 191 -58.34 -2.15 8.78
N ASN A 192 -58.76 -1.07 9.45
CA ASN A 192 -60.16 -0.81 9.80
C ASN A 192 -60.86 0.14 8.81
N GLN A 193 -60.15 0.71 7.84
CA GLN A 193 -60.72 1.58 6.82
C GLN A 193 -60.83 0.84 5.47
N PRO A 194 -62.05 0.59 4.96
CA PRO A 194 -62.23 -0.01 3.65
C PRO A 194 -61.70 0.94 2.56
N GLY A 195 -60.80 0.45 1.71
CA GLY A 195 -60.20 1.20 0.59
C GLY A 195 -58.71 1.52 0.71
N THR A 196 -58.15 1.46 1.93
CA THR A 196 -56.69 1.63 2.16
C THR A 196 -55.87 0.53 1.50
N GLU A 197 -56.39 -0.70 1.47
CA GLU A 197 -55.75 -1.85 0.82
C GLU A 197 -55.56 -1.63 -0.69
N VAL A 198 -56.54 -1.05 -1.38
CA VAL A 198 -56.48 -0.81 -2.83
C VAL A 198 -55.45 0.28 -3.15
N LEU A 199 -55.39 1.33 -2.34
CA LEU A 199 -54.37 2.38 -2.47
C LEU A 199 -52.97 1.82 -2.23
N TRP A 200 -52.82 0.99 -1.18
CA TRP A 200 -51.56 0.33 -0.88
C TRP A 200 -51.12 -0.61 -2.00
N GLN A 201 -52.02 -1.43 -2.56
CA GLN A 201 -51.68 -2.32 -3.68
C GLN A 201 -51.23 -1.53 -4.92
N ARG A 202 -51.94 -0.45 -5.28
CA ARG A 202 -51.53 0.39 -6.41
C ARG A 202 -50.16 1.04 -6.21
N TRP A 203 -49.92 1.57 -5.02
CA TRP A 203 -48.61 2.14 -4.68
C TRP A 203 -47.52 1.07 -4.73
N ARG A 204 -47.78 -0.10 -4.13
CA ARG A 204 -46.86 -1.23 -4.07
C ARG A 204 -46.49 -1.75 -5.45
N ASP A 205 -47.49 -1.96 -6.31
CA ASP A 205 -47.28 -2.47 -7.67
C ASP A 205 -46.49 -1.45 -8.51
N CYS A 206 -46.68 -0.15 -8.28
CA CYS A 206 -45.82 0.90 -8.86
C CYS A 206 -44.40 0.87 -8.27
N TYR A 207 -44.27 0.77 -6.95
CA TYR A 207 -42.99 0.81 -6.24
C TYR A 207 -42.06 -0.33 -6.65
N TYR A 208 -42.58 -1.56 -6.72
CA TYR A 208 -41.77 -2.73 -7.07
C TYR A 208 -41.26 -2.72 -8.51
N GLN A 209 -41.90 -1.98 -9.44
CA GLN A 209 -41.37 -1.82 -10.80
C GLN A 209 -39.99 -1.16 -10.84
N PHE A 210 -39.67 -0.34 -9.84
CA PHE A 210 -38.37 0.34 -9.73
C PHE A 210 -37.39 -0.43 -8.84
N GLN A 211 -37.89 -1.37 -8.06
CA GLN A 211 -37.10 -1.99 -6.99
C GLN A 211 -36.08 -2.98 -7.52
N ASP A 212 -36.42 -3.74 -8.55
CA ASP A 212 -35.47 -4.67 -9.20
C ASP A 212 -34.28 -3.90 -9.80
N GLU A 213 -34.55 -2.83 -10.56
CA GLU A 213 -33.49 -1.99 -11.15
C GLU A 213 -32.67 -1.27 -10.07
N LEU A 214 -33.30 -0.83 -8.95
CA LEU A 214 -32.58 -0.26 -7.82
C LEU A 214 -31.65 -1.29 -7.16
N TYR A 215 -32.12 -2.52 -6.96
CA TYR A 215 -31.30 -3.59 -6.39
C TYR A 215 -30.12 -3.94 -7.29
N ASP A 216 -30.32 -4.03 -8.59
CA ASP A 216 -29.24 -4.28 -9.55
C ASP A 216 -28.17 -3.18 -9.50
N LEU A 217 -28.59 -1.91 -9.42
CA LEU A 217 -27.65 -0.79 -9.31
C LEU A 217 -26.93 -0.76 -7.96
N GLU A 218 -27.63 -1.00 -6.86
CA GLU A 218 -27.05 -1.07 -5.51
C GLU A 218 -26.07 -2.26 -5.40
N TYR A 219 -26.38 -3.38 -6.04
CA TYR A 219 -25.49 -4.55 -6.12
C TYR A 219 -24.22 -4.22 -6.91
N LYS A 220 -24.32 -3.65 -8.11
CA LYS A 220 -23.16 -3.22 -8.90
C LYS A 220 -22.25 -2.26 -8.13
N VAL A 221 -22.85 -1.36 -7.36
CA VAL A 221 -22.12 -0.44 -6.49
C VAL A 221 -21.35 -1.18 -5.38
N SER A 222 -21.93 -2.25 -4.83
CA SER A 222 -21.28 -3.08 -3.80
C SER A 222 -20.15 -3.96 -4.34
N GLU A 223 -20.16 -4.26 -5.64
CA GLU A 223 -19.09 -5.02 -6.30
C GLU A 223 -17.85 -4.17 -6.62
N ILE A 224 -17.93 -2.83 -6.54
CA ILE A 224 -16.77 -1.96 -6.78
C ILE A 224 -15.75 -2.15 -5.65
N PRO A 225 -14.54 -2.65 -5.93
CA PRO A 225 -13.55 -2.93 -4.90
C PRO A 225 -12.96 -1.64 -4.32
N GLY A 226 -12.69 -1.65 -3.01
CA GLY A 226 -12.04 -0.53 -2.31
C GLY A 226 -12.99 0.59 -1.86
N ARG A 227 -14.29 0.29 -1.70
CA ARG A 227 -15.30 1.19 -1.13
C ARG A 227 -15.48 0.99 0.37
#